data_AF-A0A4Q3V252-F1
#
_entry.id   AF-A0A4Q3V252-F1
#
_cell.length_a   1.000
_cell.length_b   1.000
_cell.length_c   1.000
_cell.angle_alpha   90.00
_cell.angle_beta   90.00
_cell.angle_gamma   90.00
#
_symmetry.space_group_name_H-M   'P 1'
#
loop_
_entity.id
_entity.type
_entity.pdbx_description
1 polymer ?
#
loop_
_entity_poly.entity_id
_entity_poly.type
_entity_poly.pdbx_seq_one_letter_code
_entity_poly.pdbx_strand_id
1 'polypeptide(L)'
;MTSGKKRAPSRRDALGVGALGLGAMLGGCVTPPGHGAAEAQDATSPTPSASQQADAPRKPRGDGRLLTPTISAYIANIRTAPVNPEFLELGKRHILDTLAAAVSCKDLEPAMLGRKYALAKSRDSNNGATMLATKERAGLVDAAYGSAMIVHGSEINDFIPSAFVQPGPAVVGVAFALAENRGLSGNDVLRACVAGYELCGRVPKALGVQTLYDSGLANHGIGPCFGAAATAASMIGLPAEKVALVMSYACQQASGSWQWLLDNDHVEKTFVFAGVGARNGIEAALMVEAGYT
;
A
#
# COMPACT_ATOMS: atom_id res chain seq x y z
N MET A 1 41.15 34.53 -6.99
CA MET A 1 40.78 33.43 -7.92
C MET A 1 40.06 32.35 -7.13
N THR A 2 38.73 32.38 -7.07
CA THR A 2 37.91 31.31 -6.50
C THR A 2 36.84 30.95 -7.54
N SER A 3 37.04 29.82 -8.19
CA SER A 3 36.21 29.31 -9.27
C SER A 3 34.87 28.81 -8.72
N GLY A 4 33.81 29.58 -8.93
CA GLY A 4 32.43 29.15 -8.69
C GLY A 4 32.02 28.07 -9.69
N LYS A 5 31.83 26.84 -9.22
CA LYS A 5 31.18 25.79 -10.01
C LYS A 5 29.69 26.13 -10.15
N LYS A 6 29.27 26.53 -11.34
CA LYS A 6 27.84 26.62 -11.69
C LYS A 6 27.23 25.22 -11.64
N ARG A 7 26.20 25.05 -10.81
CA ARG A 7 25.39 23.82 -10.71
C ARG A 7 24.62 23.65 -12.02
N ALA A 8 24.71 22.47 -12.64
CA ALA A 8 23.95 22.15 -13.85
C ALA A 8 22.44 22.13 -13.53
N PRO A 9 21.56 22.60 -14.43
CA PRO A 9 20.12 22.61 -14.20
C PRO A 9 19.59 21.18 -14.06
N SER A 10 18.67 20.98 -13.12
CA SER A 10 18.04 19.68 -12.90
C SER A 10 16.99 19.44 -14.00
N ARG A 11 16.75 18.17 -14.36
CA ARG A 11 15.78 17.79 -15.41
C ARG A 11 14.33 18.25 -15.14
N ARG A 12 14.01 18.78 -13.96
CA ARG A 12 12.73 19.44 -13.66
C ARG A 12 12.46 20.67 -14.54
N ASP A 13 13.49 21.40 -14.95
CA ASP A 13 13.33 22.61 -15.77
C ASP A 13 12.92 22.30 -17.21
N ALA A 14 13.08 21.05 -17.67
CA ALA A 14 12.85 20.66 -19.05
C ALA A 14 11.43 20.14 -19.34
N LEU A 15 10.62 19.86 -18.32
CA LEU A 15 9.32 19.17 -18.51
C LEU A 15 8.09 19.96 -18.08
N GLY A 16 8.21 21.14 -17.47
CA GLY A 16 7.08 22.06 -17.29
C GLY A 16 5.87 21.50 -16.50
N VAL A 17 6.01 20.38 -15.79
CA VAL A 17 4.94 19.81 -14.96
C VAL A 17 5.01 20.45 -13.59
N GLY A 18 4.29 21.56 -13.43
CA GLY A 18 4.07 22.20 -12.15
C GLY A 18 3.35 21.26 -11.18
N ALA A 19 3.80 21.25 -9.92
CA ALA A 19 3.11 20.61 -8.82
C ALA A 19 1.65 21.07 -8.79
N LEU A 20 0.71 20.17 -9.08
CA LEU A 20 -0.70 20.41 -8.82
C LEU A 20 -0.87 20.44 -7.30
N GLY A 21 -0.97 21.66 -6.78
CA GLY A 21 -1.04 21.94 -5.36
C GLY A 21 -2.27 21.33 -4.72
N LEU A 22 -2.04 20.40 -3.78
CA LEU A 22 -3.02 19.92 -2.81
C LEU A 22 -3.17 20.94 -1.65
N GLY A 23 -3.23 22.23 -1.98
CA GLY A 23 -3.21 23.34 -1.02
C GLY A 23 -4.59 23.82 -0.57
N ALA A 24 -5.68 23.20 -1.02
CA ALA A 24 -7.02 23.71 -0.82
C ALA A 24 -8.00 22.65 -0.31
N MET A 25 -7.74 22.05 0.86
CA MET A 25 -8.78 21.41 1.71
C MET A 25 -8.44 21.34 3.20
N LEU A 26 -7.47 22.11 3.69
CA LEU A 26 -7.21 22.28 5.12
C LEU A 26 -7.19 23.77 5.46
N GLY A 27 -8.39 24.36 5.47
CA GLY A 27 -8.61 25.72 5.95
C GLY A 27 -8.87 25.71 7.45
N GLY A 28 -7.92 26.19 8.24
CA GLY A 28 -8.08 26.40 9.69
C GLY A 28 -6.76 26.76 10.38
N CYS A 29 -6.47 28.07 10.47
CA CYS A 29 -5.39 28.74 11.20
C CYS A 29 -4.75 27.98 12.37
N VAL A 30 -3.42 27.99 12.47
CA VAL A 30 -2.62 28.77 13.46
C VAL A 30 -1.15 28.83 12.98
N THR A 31 -0.59 30.03 12.88
CA THR A 31 0.86 30.29 12.68
C THR A 31 1.62 30.19 14.02
N PRO A 32 2.82 29.59 14.10
CA PRO A 32 3.61 29.61 15.33
C PRO A 32 4.51 30.86 15.40
N PRO A 33 4.73 31.47 16.58
CA PRO A 33 5.77 32.47 16.75
C PRO A 33 7.09 31.87 17.25
N GLY A 34 8.20 32.38 16.69
CA GLY A 34 9.38 32.88 17.42
C GLY A 34 10.26 31.92 18.23
N HIS A 35 11.50 31.76 17.78
CA HIS A 35 12.59 31.17 18.56
C HIS A 35 12.92 31.97 19.83
N GLY A 36 13.06 31.27 20.95
CA GLY A 36 13.72 31.74 22.18
C GLY A 36 14.41 30.56 22.86
N ALA A 37 15.71 30.67 23.07
CA ALA A 37 16.52 29.70 23.81
C ALA A 37 16.17 29.74 25.31
N ALA A 38 15.99 28.59 25.94
CA ALA A 38 16.03 28.45 27.40
C ALA A 38 16.39 27.02 27.82
N GLU A 39 17.10 26.96 28.93
CA GLU A 39 17.92 25.88 29.49
C GLU A 39 17.16 24.60 29.87
N ALA A 40 17.92 23.50 29.90
CA ALA A 40 17.51 22.22 30.44
C ALA A 40 17.39 22.28 31.97
N GLN A 41 16.21 21.93 32.50
CA GLN A 41 16.01 21.62 33.91
C GLN A 41 15.12 20.39 34.09
N ASP A 42 15.58 19.53 35.00
CA ASP A 42 15.04 18.32 35.60
C ASP A 42 13.62 17.85 35.24
N ALA A 43 13.56 16.63 34.70
CA ALA A 43 12.33 15.87 34.54
C ALA A 43 11.90 15.25 35.87
N THR A 44 10.96 15.90 36.57
CA THR A 44 10.09 15.22 37.53
C THR A 44 8.74 14.95 36.87
N SER A 45 8.43 13.67 36.69
CA SER A 45 7.23 13.16 36.03
C SER A 45 5.96 13.48 36.84
N PRO A 46 4.90 14.07 36.24
CA PRO A 46 3.60 14.13 36.88
C PRO A 46 2.81 12.84 36.63
N THR A 47 2.35 12.23 37.72
CA THR A 47 1.40 11.13 37.78
C THR A 47 0.11 11.50 37.05
N PRO A 48 -0.44 10.70 36.12
CA PRO A 48 -1.72 11.02 35.50
C PRO A 48 -2.86 10.74 36.47
N SER A 49 -3.57 11.78 36.91
CA SER A 49 -4.86 11.64 37.58
C SER A 49 -5.90 11.16 36.58
N ALA A 50 -6.52 10.03 36.86
CA ALA A 50 -7.58 9.45 36.06
C ALA A 50 -8.81 10.38 35.98
N SER A 51 -9.03 11.03 34.83
CA SER A 51 -10.35 11.56 34.50
C SER A 51 -11.18 10.43 33.90
N GLN A 52 -11.98 9.78 34.74
CA GLN A 52 -13.05 8.87 34.33
C GLN A 52 -14.12 9.67 33.59
N GLN A 53 -13.98 9.82 32.27
CA GLN A 53 -15.14 9.95 31.40
C GLN A 53 -15.63 8.53 31.12
N ALA A 54 -16.75 8.18 31.76
CA ALA A 54 -17.45 6.93 31.51
C ALA A 54 -17.77 6.81 30.03
N ASP A 55 -17.17 5.83 29.37
CA ASP A 55 -17.41 5.51 27.96
C ASP A 55 -18.88 5.09 27.81
N ALA A 56 -19.69 5.90 27.15
CA ALA A 56 -21.07 5.56 26.86
C ALA A 56 -21.10 4.24 26.06
N PRO A 57 -22.08 3.35 26.28
CA PRO A 57 -22.12 2.06 25.59
C PRO A 57 -22.11 2.28 24.08
N ARG A 58 -21.03 1.86 23.42
CA ARG A 58 -20.90 1.92 21.96
C ARG A 58 -22.06 1.13 21.35
N LYS A 59 -22.96 1.84 20.67
CA LYS A 59 -24.06 1.26 19.90
C LYS A 59 -23.50 0.15 18.98
N PRO A 60 -24.09 -1.06 18.94
CA PRO A 60 -23.62 -2.11 18.05
C PRO A 60 -23.64 -1.60 16.61
N ARG A 61 -22.47 -1.53 15.97
CA ARG A 61 -22.36 -1.14 14.56
C ARG A 61 -22.48 -2.40 13.71
N GLY A 62 -23.67 -2.65 13.16
CA GLY A 62 -23.90 -3.71 12.16
C GLY A 62 -25.18 -4.50 12.37
N ASP A 63 -25.69 -5.10 11.28
CA ASP A 63 -26.89 -5.94 11.17
C ASP A 63 -26.79 -7.30 11.89
N GLY A 64 -25.87 -7.45 12.84
CA GLY A 64 -25.59 -8.71 13.54
C GLY A 64 -24.69 -9.69 12.77
N ARG A 65 -24.24 -9.38 11.55
CA ARG A 65 -23.26 -10.22 10.83
C ARG A 65 -21.86 -10.02 11.37
N LEU A 66 -21.15 -11.13 11.58
CA LEU A 66 -19.73 -11.09 11.88
C LEU A 66 -18.95 -10.62 10.64
N LEU A 67 -18.17 -9.55 10.81
CA LEU A 67 -17.44 -8.89 9.72
C LEU A 67 -16.38 -9.80 9.10
N THR A 68 -15.57 -10.45 9.94
CA THR A 68 -14.45 -11.30 9.49
C THR A 68 -14.94 -12.48 8.62
N PRO A 69 -15.92 -13.29 9.03
CA PRO A 69 -16.47 -14.33 8.16
C PRO A 69 -17.02 -13.80 6.83
N THR A 70 -17.67 -12.64 6.83
CA THR A 70 -18.24 -12.04 5.62
C THR A 70 -17.16 -11.65 4.62
N ILE A 71 -16.12 -10.95 5.08
CA ILE A 71 -15.00 -10.53 4.23
C ILE A 71 -14.19 -11.75 3.76
N SER A 72 -13.95 -12.70 4.64
CA SER A 72 -13.23 -13.92 4.30
C SER A 72 -13.95 -14.75 3.23
N ALA A 73 -15.26 -14.89 3.35
CA ALA A 73 -16.07 -15.57 2.35
C ALA A 73 -16.07 -14.82 1.00
N TYR A 74 -16.12 -13.48 1.02
CA TYR A 74 -16.02 -12.68 -0.20
C TYR A 74 -14.69 -12.94 -0.93
N ILE A 75 -13.56 -12.86 -0.22
CA ILE A 75 -12.22 -13.05 -0.79
C ILE A 75 -12.01 -14.49 -1.28
N ALA A 76 -12.40 -15.50 -0.49
CA ALA A 76 -12.23 -16.90 -0.86
C ALA A 76 -13.02 -17.26 -2.14
N ASN A 77 -14.19 -16.64 -2.33
CA ASN A 77 -15.08 -16.97 -3.44
C ASN A 77 -14.97 -16.00 -4.63
N ILE A 78 -14.19 -14.91 -4.55
CA ILE A 78 -14.19 -13.87 -5.59
C ILE A 78 -13.82 -14.41 -6.97
N ARG A 79 -13.06 -15.51 -7.06
CA ARG A 79 -12.68 -16.11 -8.35
C ARG A 79 -13.82 -16.83 -9.07
N THR A 80 -14.87 -17.22 -8.37
CA THR A 80 -16.02 -17.96 -8.95
C THR A 80 -17.37 -17.27 -8.78
N ALA A 81 -17.51 -16.37 -7.81
CA ALA A 81 -18.76 -15.67 -7.51
C ALA A 81 -19.24 -14.73 -8.65
N PRO A 82 -20.54 -14.49 -8.83
CA PRO A 82 -20.98 -13.44 -9.76
C PRO A 82 -20.40 -12.08 -9.33
N VAL A 83 -19.77 -11.37 -10.27
CA VAL A 83 -19.24 -10.02 -10.07
C VAL A 83 -19.96 -9.12 -11.07
N ASN A 84 -20.39 -7.93 -10.63
CA ASN A 84 -20.99 -6.95 -11.52
C ASN A 84 -20.03 -6.69 -12.71
N PRO A 85 -20.48 -6.85 -13.97
CA PRO A 85 -19.65 -6.59 -15.15
C PRO A 85 -18.98 -5.21 -15.15
N GLU A 86 -19.61 -4.19 -14.58
CA GLU A 86 -19.04 -2.85 -14.45
C GLU A 86 -17.78 -2.84 -13.57
N PHE A 87 -17.76 -3.62 -12.48
CA PHE A 87 -16.58 -3.72 -11.61
C PHE A 87 -15.44 -4.48 -12.29
N LEU A 88 -15.77 -5.47 -13.13
CA LEU A 88 -14.77 -6.14 -13.97
C LEU A 88 -14.19 -5.17 -15.01
N GLU A 89 -15.02 -4.33 -15.60
CA GLU A 89 -14.56 -3.33 -16.56
C GLU A 89 -13.67 -2.25 -15.90
N LEU A 90 -14.07 -1.76 -14.72
CA LEU A 90 -13.22 -0.88 -13.92
C LEU A 90 -11.90 -1.55 -13.54
N GLY A 91 -11.93 -2.81 -13.10
CA GLY A 91 -10.73 -3.58 -12.77
C GLY A 91 -9.74 -3.67 -13.94
N LYS A 92 -10.22 -3.86 -15.17
CA LYS A 92 -9.35 -3.84 -16.36
C LYS A 92 -8.67 -2.49 -16.56
N ARG A 93 -9.40 -1.38 -16.36
CA ARG A 93 -8.85 -0.02 -16.50
C ARG A 93 -7.79 0.27 -15.45
N HIS A 94 -8.03 -0.13 -14.20
CA HIS A 94 -7.07 -0.02 -13.11
C HIS A 94 -5.80 -0.85 -13.35
N ILE A 95 -5.94 -2.07 -13.88
CA ILE A 95 -4.79 -2.89 -14.29
C ILE A 95 -4.01 -2.20 -15.42
N LEU A 96 -4.72 -1.69 -16.44
CA LEU A 96 -4.08 -0.98 -17.56
C LEU A 96 -3.33 0.28 -17.09
N ASP A 97 -3.94 1.08 -16.24
CA ASP A 97 -3.34 2.28 -15.62
C ASP A 97 -2.07 1.91 -14.86
N THR A 98 -2.13 0.87 -14.02
CA THR A 98 -0.98 0.37 -13.26
C THR A 98 0.18 -0.06 -14.16
N LEU A 99 -0.12 -0.77 -15.26
CA LEU A 99 0.91 -1.18 -16.22
C LEU A 99 1.53 0.01 -16.96
N ALA A 100 0.72 1.03 -17.31
CA ALA A 100 1.21 2.26 -17.92
C ALA A 100 2.12 3.05 -16.96
N ALA A 101 1.75 3.12 -15.68
CA ALA A 101 2.58 3.69 -14.63
C ALA A 101 3.90 2.93 -14.48
N ALA A 102 3.88 1.59 -14.48
CA ALA A 102 5.10 0.79 -14.42
C ALA A 102 6.08 1.11 -15.55
N VAL A 103 5.60 1.19 -16.80
CA VAL A 103 6.44 1.50 -17.97
C VAL A 103 7.08 2.90 -17.86
N SER A 104 6.32 3.86 -17.34
CA SER A 104 6.73 5.25 -17.18
C SER A 104 7.73 5.44 -16.04
N CYS A 105 7.58 4.67 -14.97
CA CYS A 105 8.35 4.83 -13.73
C CYS A 105 9.59 3.93 -13.63
N LYS A 106 9.73 2.87 -14.45
CA LYS A 106 10.78 1.82 -14.30
C LYS A 106 12.23 2.30 -14.22
N ASP A 107 12.52 3.49 -14.76
CA ASP A 107 13.85 4.09 -14.83
C ASP A 107 14.06 5.22 -13.79
N LEU A 108 13.08 5.44 -12.90
CA LEU A 108 13.18 6.41 -11.81
C LEU A 108 13.95 5.84 -10.62
N GLU A 109 14.46 6.72 -9.76
CA GLU A 109 15.27 6.34 -8.61
C GLU A 109 14.57 5.37 -7.64
N PRO A 110 13.30 5.59 -7.21
CA PRO A 110 12.60 4.62 -6.36
C PRO A 110 12.48 3.23 -7.00
N ALA A 111 12.22 3.19 -8.31
CA ALA A 111 12.11 1.95 -9.08
C ALA A 111 13.45 1.20 -9.15
N MET A 112 14.54 1.92 -9.46
CA MET A 112 15.89 1.35 -9.53
C MET A 112 16.35 0.80 -8.17
N LEU A 113 16.12 1.55 -7.09
CA LEU A 113 16.46 1.11 -5.73
C LEU A 113 15.62 -0.09 -5.31
N GLY A 114 14.31 -0.08 -5.58
CA GLY A 114 13.41 -1.19 -5.30
C GLY A 114 13.81 -2.47 -6.02
N ARG A 115 14.13 -2.38 -7.32
CA ARG A 115 14.64 -3.50 -8.13
C ARG A 115 15.96 -4.04 -7.59
N LYS A 116 16.92 -3.16 -7.31
CA LYS A 116 18.22 -3.53 -6.75
C LYS A 116 18.06 -4.28 -5.42
N TYR A 117 17.20 -3.79 -4.53
CA TYR A 117 16.91 -4.44 -3.26
C TYR A 117 16.26 -5.81 -3.45
N ALA A 118 15.23 -5.91 -4.31
CA ALA A 118 14.55 -7.16 -4.60
C ALA A 118 15.52 -8.24 -5.13
N LEU A 119 16.39 -7.87 -6.07
CA LEU A 119 17.40 -8.76 -6.64
C LEU A 119 18.44 -9.20 -5.59
N ALA A 120 18.90 -8.28 -4.73
CA ALA A 120 19.90 -8.59 -3.72
C ALA A 120 19.37 -9.51 -2.60
N LYS A 121 18.08 -9.41 -2.27
CA LYS A 121 17.43 -10.25 -1.25
C LYS A 121 17.00 -11.62 -1.77
N SER A 122 16.64 -11.69 -3.05
CA SER A 122 16.14 -12.91 -3.68
C SER A 122 17.17 -14.04 -3.65
N ARG A 123 16.83 -15.17 -3.03
CA ARG A 123 17.70 -16.35 -2.92
C ARG A 123 17.45 -17.39 -4.02
N ASP A 124 16.27 -17.39 -4.63
CA ASP A 124 15.90 -18.29 -5.74
C ASP A 124 14.93 -17.60 -6.70
N SER A 125 15.45 -17.16 -7.85
CA SER A 125 14.65 -16.55 -8.92
C SER A 125 13.96 -17.58 -9.82
N ASN A 126 14.31 -18.87 -9.73
CA ASN A 126 13.78 -19.91 -10.63
C ASN A 126 12.32 -20.23 -10.32
N ASN A 127 11.93 -20.21 -9.05
CA ASN A 127 10.53 -20.26 -8.62
C ASN A 127 9.96 -18.87 -8.28
N GLY A 128 10.49 -17.84 -8.95
CA GLY A 128 10.13 -16.44 -8.75
C GLY A 128 9.10 -15.91 -9.75
N ALA A 129 9.04 -14.60 -9.89
CA ALA A 129 8.27 -13.89 -10.91
C ALA A 129 9.08 -12.74 -11.51
N THR A 130 8.63 -12.24 -12.66
CA THR A 130 9.22 -11.09 -13.35
C THR A 130 8.69 -9.79 -12.74
N MET A 131 9.59 -8.84 -12.45
CA MET A 131 9.17 -7.51 -12.00
C MET A 131 8.54 -6.72 -13.16
N LEU A 132 7.38 -6.10 -12.91
CA LEU A 132 6.61 -5.37 -13.93
C LEU A 132 7.47 -4.39 -14.74
N ALA A 133 7.24 -4.36 -16.06
CA ALA A 133 7.97 -3.52 -17.02
C ALA A 133 9.49 -3.77 -17.11
N THR A 134 9.99 -4.91 -16.61
CA THR A 134 11.41 -5.31 -16.71
C THR A 134 11.56 -6.73 -17.29
N LYS A 135 12.81 -7.18 -17.42
CA LYS A 135 13.17 -8.59 -17.69
C LYS A 135 13.77 -9.29 -16.46
N GLU A 136 13.79 -8.61 -15.32
CA GLU A 136 14.44 -9.08 -14.10
C GLU A 136 13.49 -9.94 -13.29
N ARG A 137 13.97 -11.12 -12.85
CA ARG A 137 13.22 -12.02 -11.99
C ARG A 137 13.77 -11.99 -10.57
N ALA A 138 12.88 -12.08 -9.61
CA ALA A 138 13.20 -12.24 -8.19
C ALA A 138 12.25 -13.28 -7.58
N GLY A 139 12.57 -13.77 -6.38
CA GLY A 139 11.66 -14.60 -5.59
C GLY A 139 10.30 -13.93 -5.46
N LEU A 140 9.24 -14.74 -5.38
CA LEU A 140 7.84 -14.29 -5.52
C LEU A 140 7.50 -13.00 -4.75
N VAL A 141 7.84 -12.94 -3.47
CA VAL A 141 7.57 -11.79 -2.58
C VAL A 141 8.38 -10.56 -3.01
N ASP A 142 9.65 -10.76 -3.35
CA ASP A 142 10.56 -9.70 -3.74
C ASP A 142 10.22 -9.16 -5.14
N ALA A 143 9.71 -10.00 -6.05
CA ALA A 143 9.22 -9.60 -7.35
C ALA A 143 7.94 -8.76 -7.26
N ALA A 144 7.01 -9.13 -6.35
CA ALA A 144 5.83 -8.32 -6.06
C ALA A 144 6.22 -6.96 -5.44
N TYR A 145 7.16 -6.96 -4.48
CA TYR A 145 7.72 -5.75 -3.89
C TYR A 145 8.35 -4.84 -4.96
N GLY A 146 9.25 -5.39 -5.78
CA GLY A 146 9.95 -4.64 -6.82
C GLY A 146 9.00 -4.07 -7.87
N SER A 147 7.98 -4.83 -8.26
CA SER A 147 6.89 -4.37 -9.13
C SER A 147 6.13 -3.19 -8.53
N ALA A 148 5.78 -3.26 -7.25
CA ALA A 148 5.08 -2.19 -6.57
C ALA A 148 5.94 -0.92 -6.46
N MET A 149 7.25 -1.07 -6.18
CA MET A 149 8.21 0.03 -6.18
C MET A 149 8.36 0.68 -7.56
N ILE A 150 8.32 -0.12 -8.62
CA ILE A 150 8.34 0.38 -10.00
C ILE A 150 7.09 1.19 -10.28
N VAL A 151 5.90 0.64 -10.05
CA VAL A 151 4.63 1.28 -10.43
C VAL A 151 4.48 2.66 -9.79
N HIS A 152 4.76 2.78 -8.50
CA HIS A 152 4.45 4.01 -7.75
C HIS A 152 5.47 5.15 -7.93
N GLY A 153 6.61 4.91 -8.58
CA GLY A 153 7.81 5.77 -8.52
C GLY A 153 7.62 7.27 -8.82
N SER A 154 6.52 7.71 -9.43
CA SER A 154 6.17 9.13 -9.61
C SER A 154 4.72 9.50 -9.26
N GLU A 155 4.01 8.70 -8.48
CA GLU A 155 2.62 8.97 -8.05
C GLU A 155 1.59 9.21 -9.18
N ILE A 156 1.84 8.67 -10.37
CA ILE A 156 0.93 8.81 -11.54
C ILE A 156 -0.11 7.69 -11.62
N ASN A 157 0.02 6.67 -10.77
CA ASN A 157 -0.92 5.55 -10.71
C ASN A 157 -2.24 5.97 -10.02
N ASP A 158 -3.25 5.12 -10.14
CA ASP A 158 -4.56 5.31 -9.55
C ASP A 158 -4.61 5.57 -8.03
N PHE A 159 -5.73 6.16 -7.61
CA PHE A 159 -5.97 6.61 -6.25
C PHE A 159 -7.44 6.43 -5.88
N ILE A 160 -7.74 6.05 -4.63
CA ILE A 160 -9.08 6.06 -4.05
C ILE A 160 -9.20 7.28 -3.12
N PRO A 161 -9.78 8.41 -3.58
CA PRO A 161 -9.80 9.65 -2.80
C PRO A 161 -10.49 9.51 -1.46
N SER A 162 -11.59 8.76 -1.43
CA SER A 162 -12.39 8.56 -0.20
C SER A 162 -11.74 7.69 0.87
N ALA A 163 -10.63 7.00 0.55
CA ALA A 163 -9.84 6.20 1.51
C ALA A 163 -8.40 6.73 1.67
N PHE A 164 -7.99 7.69 0.84
CA PHE A 164 -6.64 8.23 0.79
C PHE A 164 -5.56 7.14 0.60
N VAL A 165 -5.73 6.29 -0.42
CA VAL A 165 -4.83 5.17 -0.74
C VAL A 165 -4.64 4.94 -2.23
N GLN A 166 -3.51 4.36 -2.63
CA GLN A 166 -3.16 3.94 -3.99
C GLN A 166 -3.12 2.40 -4.07
N PRO A 167 -4.17 1.74 -4.59
CA PRO A 167 -4.23 0.28 -4.60
C PRO A 167 -3.36 -0.39 -5.66
N GLY A 168 -3.30 0.19 -6.86
CA GLY A 168 -2.73 -0.44 -8.06
C GLY A 168 -1.33 -1.03 -7.87
N PRO A 169 -0.35 -0.26 -7.35
CA PRO A 169 1.02 -0.73 -7.20
C PRO A 169 1.13 -2.07 -6.45
N ALA A 170 0.50 -2.17 -5.29
CA ALA A 170 0.58 -3.38 -4.46
C ALA A 170 -0.33 -4.50 -4.98
N VAL A 171 -1.58 -4.18 -5.32
CA VAL A 171 -2.58 -5.18 -5.73
C VAL A 171 -2.19 -5.82 -7.06
N VAL A 172 -1.91 -5.02 -8.09
CA VAL A 172 -1.58 -5.54 -9.42
C VAL A 172 -0.19 -6.19 -9.41
N GLY A 173 0.77 -5.64 -8.67
CA GLY A 173 2.10 -6.23 -8.50
C GLY A 173 2.03 -7.66 -7.93
N VAL A 174 1.26 -7.86 -6.86
CA VAL A 174 1.03 -9.18 -6.26
C VAL A 174 0.27 -10.09 -7.22
N ALA A 175 -0.76 -9.58 -7.90
CA ALA A 175 -1.57 -10.39 -8.79
C ALA A 175 -0.76 -10.95 -9.97
N PHE A 176 0.04 -10.11 -10.63
CA PHE A 176 0.89 -10.55 -11.74
C PHE A 176 1.98 -11.51 -11.28
N ALA A 177 2.62 -11.24 -10.13
CA ALA A 177 3.65 -12.12 -9.60
C ALA A 177 3.12 -13.53 -9.30
N LEU A 178 1.94 -13.63 -8.66
CA LEU A 178 1.29 -14.92 -8.40
C LEU A 178 0.78 -15.59 -9.67
N ALA A 179 0.24 -14.83 -10.61
CA ALA A 179 -0.26 -15.41 -11.85
C ALA A 179 0.84 -16.03 -12.69
N GLU A 180 1.98 -15.35 -12.81
CA GLU A 180 3.15 -15.88 -13.49
C GLU A 180 3.73 -17.09 -12.74
N ASN A 181 3.86 -17.00 -11.41
CA ASN A 181 4.43 -18.08 -10.60
C ASN A 181 3.56 -19.35 -10.60
N ARG A 182 2.23 -19.22 -10.63
CA ARG A 182 1.29 -20.35 -10.48
C ARG A 182 0.54 -20.71 -11.76
N GLY A 183 0.82 -20.04 -12.88
CA GLY A 183 0.13 -20.28 -14.15
C GLY A 183 -1.36 -19.93 -14.11
N LEU A 184 -1.73 -18.84 -13.42
CA LEU A 184 -3.13 -18.40 -13.32
C LEU A 184 -3.56 -17.58 -14.53
N SER A 185 -4.87 -17.57 -14.81
CA SER A 185 -5.43 -16.88 -15.96
C SER A 185 -5.56 -15.36 -15.74
N GLY A 186 -5.69 -14.60 -16.82
CA GLY A 186 -6.01 -13.17 -16.73
C GLY A 186 -7.35 -12.90 -16.04
N ASN A 187 -8.31 -13.84 -16.08
CA ASN A 187 -9.56 -13.73 -15.35
C ASN A 187 -9.34 -13.88 -13.83
N ASP A 188 -8.42 -14.76 -13.41
CA ASP A 188 -8.03 -14.87 -12.00
C ASP A 188 -7.39 -13.58 -11.50
N VAL A 189 -6.47 -13.00 -12.29
CA VAL A 189 -5.85 -11.69 -12.01
C VAL A 189 -6.91 -10.61 -11.85
N LEU A 190 -7.81 -10.47 -12.83
CA LEU A 190 -8.83 -9.43 -12.84
C LEU A 190 -9.70 -9.49 -11.58
N ARG A 191 -10.16 -10.69 -11.23
CA ARG A 191 -11.10 -10.90 -10.12
C ARG A 191 -10.42 -10.76 -8.77
N ALA A 192 -9.17 -11.21 -8.64
CA ALA A 192 -8.36 -10.97 -7.45
C ALA A 192 -8.07 -9.48 -7.23
N CYS A 193 -7.77 -8.74 -8.31
CA CYS A 193 -7.61 -7.28 -8.23
C CYS A 193 -8.89 -6.60 -7.72
N VAL A 194 -10.09 -7.01 -8.17
CA VAL A 194 -11.36 -6.47 -7.65
C VAL A 194 -11.47 -6.67 -6.13
N ALA A 195 -11.15 -7.85 -5.61
CA ALA A 195 -11.09 -8.06 -4.16
C ALA A 195 -10.03 -7.18 -3.47
N GLY A 196 -8.83 -7.09 -4.05
CA GLY A 196 -7.75 -6.26 -3.52
C GLY A 196 -8.13 -4.79 -3.40
N TYR A 197 -8.76 -4.21 -4.43
CA TYR A 197 -9.22 -2.82 -4.43
C TYR A 197 -10.29 -2.56 -3.38
N GLU A 198 -11.26 -3.47 -3.25
CA GLU A 198 -12.29 -3.38 -2.21
C GLU A 198 -11.66 -3.33 -0.82
N LEU A 199 -10.70 -4.20 -0.52
CA LEU A 199 -10.04 -4.23 0.79
C LEU A 199 -9.13 -3.03 1.01
N CYS A 200 -8.38 -2.60 0.00
CA CYS A 200 -7.59 -1.37 0.03
C CYS A 200 -8.44 -0.17 0.45
N GLY A 201 -9.63 -0.03 -0.12
CA GLY A 201 -10.52 1.10 0.16
C GLY A 201 -11.29 0.97 1.47
N ARG A 202 -11.78 -0.23 1.81
CA ARG A 202 -12.67 -0.43 2.97
C ARG A 202 -11.95 -0.40 4.30
N VAL A 203 -10.75 -0.96 4.39
CA VAL A 203 -10.05 -1.08 5.69
C VAL A 203 -9.72 0.30 6.29
N PRO A 204 -9.09 1.25 5.57
CA PRO A 204 -8.84 2.59 6.11
C PRO A 204 -10.14 3.33 6.47
N LYS A 205 -11.19 3.18 5.66
CA LYS A 205 -12.51 3.77 5.94
C LYS A 205 -13.14 3.22 7.22
N ALA A 206 -13.00 1.91 7.48
CA ALA A 206 -13.54 1.27 8.67
C ALA A 206 -12.80 1.70 9.96
N LEU A 207 -11.48 1.90 9.86
CA LEU A 207 -10.66 2.45 10.95
C LEU A 207 -10.92 3.95 11.18
N GLY A 208 -11.34 4.65 10.13
CA GLY A 208 -11.54 6.09 10.09
C GLY A 208 -10.28 6.77 9.57
N VAL A 209 -10.37 7.35 8.37
CA VAL A 209 -9.24 8.01 7.71
C VAL A 209 -8.66 9.14 8.58
N GLN A 210 -9.53 9.91 9.25
CA GLN A 210 -9.11 10.94 10.19
C GLN A 210 -8.45 10.35 11.43
N THR A 211 -9.00 9.29 12.01
CA THR A 211 -8.41 8.58 13.15
C THR A 211 -6.98 8.12 12.83
N LEU A 212 -6.76 7.59 11.63
CA LEU A 212 -5.44 7.14 11.18
C LEU A 212 -4.47 8.32 11.04
N TYR A 213 -4.93 9.43 10.46
CA TYR A 213 -4.15 10.66 10.36
C TYR A 213 -3.74 11.19 11.75
N ASP A 214 -4.70 11.35 12.66
CA ASP A 214 -4.46 11.86 14.01
C ASP A 214 -3.50 10.96 14.81
N SER A 215 -3.49 9.66 14.50
CA SER A 215 -2.60 8.67 15.11
C SER A 215 -1.21 8.60 14.45
N GLY A 216 -0.93 9.44 13.46
CA GLY A 216 0.33 9.43 12.71
C GLY A 216 0.51 8.22 11.78
N LEU A 217 -0.56 7.45 11.54
CA LEU A 217 -0.53 6.26 10.71
C LEU A 217 -0.95 6.58 9.26
N ALA A 218 -0.05 6.31 8.31
CA ALA A 218 -0.33 6.52 6.90
C ALA A 218 -1.28 5.45 6.35
N ASN A 219 -2.46 5.86 5.88
CA ASN A 219 -3.43 4.99 5.19
C ASN A 219 -2.77 4.19 4.05
N HIS A 220 -1.80 4.80 3.38
CA HIS A 220 -1.02 4.25 2.27
C HIS A 220 -0.24 2.99 2.62
N GLY A 221 0.16 2.79 3.89
CA GLY A 221 0.81 1.56 4.33
C GLY A 221 -0.17 0.52 4.90
N ILE A 222 -1.41 0.91 5.17
CA ILE A 222 -2.46 0.05 5.71
C ILE A 222 -3.29 -0.55 4.58
N GLY A 223 -3.97 0.27 3.78
CA GLY A 223 -4.88 -0.20 2.73
C GLY A 223 -4.19 -1.18 1.76
N PRO A 224 -3.10 -0.78 1.11
CA PRO A 224 -2.30 -1.64 0.24
C PRO A 224 -1.85 -2.97 0.86
N CYS A 225 -1.54 -3.02 2.16
CA CYS A 225 -1.23 -4.27 2.86
C CYS A 225 -2.41 -5.25 2.83
N PHE A 226 -3.61 -4.79 3.23
CA PHE A 226 -4.81 -5.61 3.23
C PHE A 226 -5.30 -5.96 1.83
N GLY A 227 -5.17 -5.05 0.86
CA GLY A 227 -5.52 -5.32 -0.54
C GLY A 227 -4.60 -6.35 -1.18
N ALA A 228 -3.29 -6.25 -0.95
CA ALA A 228 -2.32 -7.26 -1.37
C ALA A 228 -2.61 -8.61 -0.71
N ALA A 229 -2.95 -8.64 0.58
CA ALA A 229 -3.30 -9.85 1.30
C ALA A 229 -4.56 -10.52 0.74
N ALA A 230 -5.61 -9.75 0.44
CA ALA A 230 -6.83 -10.25 -0.17
C ALA A 230 -6.59 -10.81 -1.58
N THR A 231 -5.80 -10.09 -2.37
CA THR A 231 -5.38 -10.50 -3.71
C THR A 231 -4.66 -11.85 -3.64
N ALA A 232 -3.62 -11.94 -2.80
CA ALA A 232 -2.83 -13.15 -2.64
C ALA A 232 -3.67 -14.34 -2.14
N ALA A 233 -4.46 -14.14 -1.08
CA ALA A 233 -5.28 -15.20 -0.50
C ALA A 233 -6.27 -15.79 -1.51
N SER A 234 -6.91 -14.94 -2.32
CA SER A 234 -7.83 -15.40 -3.37
C SER A 234 -7.12 -16.16 -4.49
N MET A 235 -5.95 -15.70 -4.92
CA MET A 235 -5.18 -16.33 -6.01
C MET A 235 -4.53 -17.64 -5.60
N ILE A 236 -4.07 -17.73 -4.35
CA ILE A 236 -3.63 -19.00 -3.74
C ILE A 236 -4.81 -19.98 -3.64
N GLY A 237 -6.03 -19.48 -3.51
CA GLY A 237 -7.24 -20.31 -3.36
C GLY A 237 -7.45 -20.75 -1.92
N LEU A 238 -7.11 -19.89 -0.95
CA LEU A 238 -7.32 -20.20 0.46
C LEU A 238 -8.82 -20.22 0.79
N PRO A 239 -9.28 -21.23 1.56
CA PRO A 239 -10.66 -21.27 2.02
C PRO A 239 -10.92 -20.17 3.07
N ALA A 240 -12.19 -19.82 3.30
CA ALA A 240 -12.58 -18.64 4.07
C ALA A 240 -12.00 -18.63 5.51
N GLU A 241 -11.93 -19.78 6.17
CA GLU A 241 -11.30 -19.91 7.49
C GLU A 241 -9.83 -19.51 7.47
N LYS A 242 -9.09 -19.86 6.42
CA LYS A 242 -7.69 -19.46 6.25
C LYS A 242 -7.56 -18.00 5.85
N VAL A 243 -8.48 -17.47 5.05
CA VAL A 243 -8.48 -16.04 4.71
C VAL A 243 -8.60 -15.16 5.97
N ALA A 244 -9.37 -15.59 6.99
CA ALA A 244 -9.45 -14.86 8.25
C ALA A 244 -8.08 -14.74 8.94
N LEU A 245 -7.28 -15.81 8.89
CA LEU A 245 -5.92 -15.82 9.41
C LEU A 245 -5.01 -14.90 8.59
N VAL A 246 -5.15 -14.89 7.26
CA VAL A 246 -4.39 -13.97 6.40
C VAL A 246 -4.65 -12.51 6.79
N MET A 247 -5.92 -12.15 7.04
CA MET A 247 -6.25 -10.79 7.49
C MET A 247 -5.64 -10.48 8.86
N SER A 248 -5.57 -11.48 9.77
CA SER A 248 -4.90 -11.33 11.07
C SER A 248 -3.39 -11.07 10.91
N TYR A 249 -2.70 -11.86 10.08
CA TYR A 249 -1.27 -11.67 9.80
C TYR A 249 -0.99 -10.38 9.02
N ALA A 250 -1.89 -9.93 8.15
CA ALA A 250 -1.79 -8.64 7.48
C ALA A 250 -1.90 -7.49 8.49
N CYS A 251 -2.81 -7.60 9.46
CA CYS A 251 -2.98 -6.63 10.55
C CYS A 251 -1.70 -6.45 11.37
N GLN A 252 -1.04 -7.57 11.74
CA GLN A 252 0.21 -7.55 12.51
C GLN A 252 1.39 -6.89 11.78
N GLN A 253 1.29 -6.75 10.46
CA GLN A 253 2.33 -6.17 9.62
C GLN A 253 1.95 -4.78 9.07
N ALA A 254 0.71 -4.33 9.30
CA ALA A 254 0.24 -3.04 8.84
C ALA A 254 1.01 -1.93 9.57
N SER A 255 1.64 -1.04 8.80
CA SER A 255 2.48 0.03 9.30
C SER A 255 2.51 1.18 8.30
N GLY A 256 2.98 2.34 8.72
CA GLY A 256 3.18 3.47 7.84
C GLY A 256 3.19 4.78 8.59
N SER A 257 4.10 5.68 8.22
CA SER A 257 4.31 6.98 8.87
C SER A 257 3.97 8.10 7.91
N TRP A 258 3.28 9.15 8.36
CA TRP A 258 3.03 10.36 7.55
C TRP A 258 4.28 11.19 7.23
N GLN A 259 5.44 10.83 7.79
CA GLN A 259 6.71 11.51 7.51
C GLN A 259 7.16 11.39 6.05
N TRP A 260 6.51 10.53 5.24
CA TRP A 260 6.68 10.50 3.79
C TRP A 260 6.42 11.86 3.11
N LEU A 261 5.71 12.78 3.76
CA LEU A 261 5.53 14.16 3.28
C LEU A 261 6.85 14.93 3.17
N LEU A 262 7.87 14.52 3.92
CA LEU A 262 9.21 15.11 3.90
C LEU A 262 10.11 14.51 2.82
N ASP A 263 9.69 13.40 2.19
CA ASP A 263 10.45 12.71 1.16
C ASP A 263 10.25 13.36 -0.21
N ASN A 264 11.22 14.20 -0.58
CA ASN A 264 11.24 14.91 -1.86
C ASN A 264 11.59 14.00 -3.04
N ASP A 265 12.32 12.91 -2.80
CA ASP A 265 12.85 12.00 -3.82
C ASP A 265 11.92 10.81 -4.07
N HIS A 266 10.81 10.73 -3.30
CA HIS A 266 9.73 9.75 -3.41
C HIS A 266 10.16 8.30 -3.12
N VAL A 267 11.38 8.07 -2.62
CA VAL A 267 11.89 6.72 -2.36
C VAL A 267 11.19 6.07 -1.15
N GLU A 268 11.17 6.73 0.00
CA GLU A 268 10.49 6.25 1.21
C GLU A 268 8.97 6.28 1.02
N LYS A 269 8.46 7.29 0.31
CA LYS A 269 7.06 7.38 -0.05
C LYS A 269 6.61 6.18 -0.89
N THR A 270 7.38 5.83 -1.93
CA THR A 270 7.12 4.64 -2.74
C THR A 270 7.16 3.36 -1.91
N PHE A 271 8.09 3.28 -0.95
CA PHE A 271 8.13 2.16 -0.03
C PHE A 271 6.84 2.02 0.79
N VAL A 272 6.38 3.10 1.43
CA VAL A 272 5.18 3.03 2.30
C VAL A 272 3.87 2.94 1.53
N PHE A 273 3.78 3.48 0.31
CA PHE A 273 2.56 3.46 -0.51
C PHE A 273 2.38 2.15 -1.27
N ALA A 274 3.48 1.45 -1.57
CA ALA A 274 3.47 0.35 -2.51
C ALA A 274 4.28 -0.85 -2.00
N GLY A 275 5.60 -0.70 -1.94
CA GLY A 275 6.53 -1.82 -1.71
C GLY A 275 6.20 -2.61 -0.45
N VAL A 276 6.09 -1.94 0.71
CA VAL A 276 5.86 -2.60 1.99
C VAL A 276 4.49 -3.29 2.05
N GLY A 277 3.45 -2.68 1.47
CA GLY A 277 2.11 -3.25 1.41
C GLY A 277 2.08 -4.52 0.56
N ALA A 278 2.70 -4.48 -0.62
CA ALA A 278 2.83 -5.64 -1.51
C ALA A 278 3.55 -6.80 -0.81
N ARG A 279 4.72 -6.51 -0.20
CA ARG A 279 5.53 -7.49 0.53
C ARG A 279 4.76 -8.13 1.69
N ASN A 280 4.20 -7.31 2.58
CA ASN A 280 3.58 -7.80 3.80
C ASN A 280 2.28 -8.58 3.50
N GLY A 281 1.50 -8.11 2.51
CA GLY A 281 0.24 -8.75 2.15
C GLY A 281 0.42 -10.13 1.52
N ILE A 282 1.33 -10.26 0.54
CA ILE A 282 1.61 -11.57 -0.06
C ILE A 282 2.26 -12.52 0.95
N GLU A 283 3.16 -12.04 1.80
CA GLU A 283 3.79 -12.83 2.87
C GLU A 283 2.75 -13.38 3.85
N ALA A 284 1.75 -12.57 4.24
CA ALA A 284 0.66 -13.02 5.11
C ALA A 284 -0.09 -14.22 4.52
N ALA A 285 -0.36 -14.21 3.22
CA ALA A 285 -1.04 -15.31 2.55
C ALA A 285 -0.15 -16.55 2.42
N LEU A 286 1.14 -16.38 2.14
CA LEU A 286 2.12 -17.47 2.07
C LEU A 286 2.39 -18.12 3.44
N MET A 287 2.44 -17.34 4.53
CA MET A 287 2.54 -17.89 5.90
C MET A 287 1.36 -18.82 6.21
N VAL A 288 0.14 -18.38 5.91
CA VAL A 288 -1.07 -19.18 6.16
C VAL A 288 -1.15 -20.39 5.22
N GLU A 289 -0.70 -20.26 3.97
CA GLU A 289 -0.54 -21.40 3.06
C GLU A 289 0.42 -22.44 3.65
N ALA A 290 1.52 -21.99 4.25
CA ALA A 290 2.50 -22.84 4.93
C ALA A 290 2.01 -23.44 6.27
N GLY A 291 0.79 -23.10 6.71
CA GLY A 291 0.15 -23.70 7.89
C GLY A 291 0.17 -22.84 9.15
N TYR A 292 0.48 -21.55 9.05
CA TYR A 292 0.41 -20.62 10.18
C TYR A 292 -1.06 -20.34 10.55
N THR A 293 -1.35 -20.25 11.85
CA THR A 293 -2.69 -20.05 12.43
C THR A 293 -2.70 -18.99 13.52
#